data_AF-A0AAN2A3A6-F1
#
_entry.id   AF-A0AAN2A3A6-F1
#
_cell.length_a   1.000
_cell.length_b   1.000
_cell.length_c   1.000
_cell.angle_alpha   90.00
_cell.angle_beta   90.00
_cell.angle_gamma   90.00
#
_symmetry.space_group_name_H-M   'P 1'
#
loop_
_entity.id
_entity.type
_entity.pdbx_description
1 polymer ?
#
loop_
_entity_poly.entity_id
_entity_poly.type
_entity_poly.pdbx_seq_one_letter_code
_entity_poly.pdbx_strand_id
1 'polypeptide(L)'
;MIEYAILFGLGFLTATLLALLIAPAIHRRIVAYTENRLRATMPISPQEVRAQKDMARALYAAENAKVRQELETEREKNTSLRLANEAASSDAYRLGEQNRSLSLKIEEMTLEIGELRTGLDASEERAGTIAASLTQQEQAANERASQMADLTARLTNLTRELDDSKILAATRDLEAEQAKQSATRFRKEGETASRELQDVAARNKEAMSAVARESRKVARLEEQVATLMAKNADLDTMLTLRNQEAARLKEQLAAAGGRENDMIIRLPNPAVPAEKAAPPPQQPAPAPEAAPAIAADAGQAATEEESPALPVVEEPTAPQPNGLEQEIEDIRNQGTALTERLLNVRGTGNDEPIRREIARIAAEMIALTAAREGEKSPIPELLAKASGSSGRESLAKRAKVVMEKRKH
;
A
#
# COMPACT_ATOMS: atom_id res chain seq x y z
N MET A 1 -88.83 169.85 39.92
CA MET A 1 -88.88 168.73 38.95
C MET A 1 -87.49 168.34 38.45
N ILE A 2 -86.79 169.18 37.66
CA ILE A 2 -85.47 168.83 37.06
C ILE A 2 -84.43 168.41 38.12
N GLU A 3 -84.39 169.09 39.27
CA GLU A 3 -83.50 168.79 40.40
C GLU A 3 -83.57 167.32 40.86
N TYR A 4 -84.76 166.77 41.05
CA TYR A 4 -84.94 165.36 41.41
C TYR A 4 -84.43 164.40 40.32
N ALA A 5 -84.54 164.77 39.04
CA ALA A 5 -84.01 163.97 37.94
C ALA A 5 -82.48 164.00 37.89
N ILE A 6 -81.85 165.13 38.24
CA ILE A 6 -80.38 165.24 38.36
C ILE A 6 -79.87 164.42 39.55
N LEU A 7 -80.51 164.52 40.72
CA LEU A 7 -80.14 163.72 41.90
C LEU A 7 -80.32 162.21 41.65
N PHE A 8 -81.42 161.81 40.98
CA PHE A 8 -81.63 160.43 40.57
C PHE A 8 -80.56 159.96 39.55
N GLY A 9 -80.24 160.79 38.56
CA GLY A 9 -79.18 160.51 37.59
C GLY A 9 -77.80 160.35 38.22
N LEU A 10 -77.45 161.20 39.19
CA LEU A 10 -76.20 161.12 39.95
C LEU A 10 -76.14 159.89 40.85
N GLY A 11 -77.26 159.54 41.51
CA GLY A 11 -77.41 158.31 42.28
C GLY A 11 -77.26 157.05 41.42
N PHE A 12 -77.85 157.05 40.22
CA PHE A 12 -77.71 155.96 39.27
C PHE A 12 -76.28 155.86 38.72
N LEU A 13 -75.64 156.98 38.39
CA LEU A 13 -74.25 157.02 37.91
C LEU A 13 -73.26 156.50 38.96
N THR A 14 -73.43 156.89 40.23
CA THR A 14 -72.57 156.42 41.33
C THR A 14 -72.81 154.94 41.67
N ALA A 15 -74.06 154.47 41.67
CA ALA A 15 -74.39 153.07 41.86
C ALA A 15 -73.86 152.17 40.73
N THR A 16 -73.98 152.60 39.47
CA THR A 16 -73.44 151.86 38.31
C THR A 16 -71.92 151.85 38.30
N LEU A 17 -71.25 152.95 38.67
CA LEU A 17 -69.79 153.01 38.78
C LEU A 17 -69.26 152.07 39.89
N LEU A 18 -69.93 152.00 41.04
CA LEU A 18 -69.62 151.02 42.10
C LEU A 18 -69.84 149.57 41.62
N ALA A 19 -70.94 149.30 40.91
CA ALA A 19 -71.20 147.98 40.36
C ALA A 19 -70.12 147.55 39.34
N LEU A 20 -69.66 148.48 38.49
CA LEU A 20 -68.61 148.23 37.48
C LEU A 20 -67.24 147.97 38.15
N LEU A 21 -66.96 148.63 39.28
CA LEU A 21 -65.74 148.40 40.07
C LEU A 21 -65.74 147.05 40.81
N ILE A 22 -66.91 146.59 41.29
CA ILE A 22 -67.06 145.33 42.02
C ILE A 22 -67.21 144.11 41.08
N ALA A 23 -67.82 144.29 39.90
CA ALA A 23 -68.04 143.23 38.90
C ALA A 23 -66.80 142.36 38.57
N PRO A 24 -65.60 142.91 38.28
CA PRO A 24 -64.42 142.08 37.98
C PRO A 24 -63.95 141.24 39.18
N ALA A 25 -64.16 141.70 40.41
CA ALA A 25 -63.83 140.94 41.62
C ALA A 25 -64.79 139.74 41.80
N ILE A 26 -66.09 139.96 41.59
CA ILE A 26 -67.09 138.89 41.63
C ILE A 26 -66.84 137.88 40.51
N HIS A 27 -66.60 138.34 39.27
CA HIS A 27 -66.36 137.45 38.14
C HIS A 27 -65.12 136.56 38.33
N ARG A 28 -63.99 137.13 38.78
CA ARG A 28 -62.79 136.35 39.15
C ARG A 28 -63.09 135.26 40.19
N ARG A 29 -63.91 135.58 41.19
CA ARG A 29 -64.30 134.64 42.25
C ARG A 29 -65.20 133.52 41.72
N ILE A 30 -66.15 133.83 40.83
CA ILE A 30 -67.00 132.83 40.15
C ILE A 30 -66.14 131.88 39.31
N VAL A 31 -65.24 132.41 38.46
CA VAL A 31 -64.36 131.59 37.60
C VAL A 31 -63.55 130.60 38.44
N ALA A 32 -62.91 131.06 39.52
CA ALA A 32 -62.14 130.21 40.42
C ALA A 32 -62.99 129.10 41.09
N TYR A 33 -64.22 129.39 41.51
CA TYR A 33 -65.12 128.37 42.04
C TYR A 33 -65.60 127.39 40.97
N THR A 34 -65.89 127.84 39.75
CA THR A 34 -66.29 126.96 38.65
C THR A 34 -65.15 126.05 38.21
N GLU A 35 -63.92 126.57 38.13
CA GLU A 35 -62.74 125.78 37.78
C GLU A 35 -62.42 124.75 38.86
N ASN A 36 -62.39 125.15 40.14
CA ASN A 36 -62.14 124.21 41.24
C ASN A 36 -63.24 123.14 41.33
N ARG A 37 -64.51 123.48 41.11
CA ARG A 37 -65.59 122.47 41.10
C ARG A 37 -65.51 121.54 39.89
N LEU A 38 -65.15 122.04 38.71
CA LEU A 38 -64.97 121.23 37.50
C LEU A 38 -63.77 120.27 37.66
N ARG A 39 -62.64 120.76 38.20
CA ARG A 39 -61.47 119.93 38.54
C ARG A 39 -61.79 118.87 39.60
N ALA A 40 -62.65 119.17 40.57
CA ALA A 40 -63.06 118.22 41.61
C ALA A 40 -64.14 117.21 41.15
N THR A 41 -64.79 117.43 40.01
CA THR A 41 -65.84 116.54 39.46
C THR A 41 -65.41 115.83 38.17
N MET A 42 -64.29 116.20 37.57
CA MET A 42 -63.66 115.42 36.49
C MET A 42 -63.01 114.16 37.07
N PRO A 43 -63.32 112.96 36.55
CA PRO A 43 -62.91 111.69 37.16
C PRO A 43 -61.45 111.28 36.90
N ILE A 44 -60.71 111.99 36.04
CA ILE A 44 -59.34 111.65 35.63
C ILE A 44 -58.53 112.94 35.45
N SER A 45 -57.33 113.01 36.04
CA SER A 45 -56.37 114.10 35.85
C SER A 45 -55.76 114.09 34.44
N PRO A 46 -55.42 115.25 33.83
CA PRO A 46 -54.67 115.28 32.56
C PRO A 46 -53.30 114.58 32.63
N GLN A 47 -52.75 114.33 33.83
CA GLN A 47 -51.56 113.50 34.01
C GLN A 47 -51.88 111.99 33.98
N GLU A 48 -53.03 111.55 34.50
CA GLU A 48 -53.48 110.15 34.39
C GLU A 48 -53.84 109.79 32.95
N VAL A 49 -54.44 110.69 32.16
CA VAL A 49 -54.67 110.46 30.72
C VAL A 49 -53.35 110.21 29.98
N ARG A 50 -52.27 110.90 30.36
CA ARG A 50 -50.92 110.68 29.82
C ARG A 50 -50.34 109.35 30.31
N ALA A 51 -50.40 109.09 31.63
CA ALA A 51 -49.93 107.85 32.22
C ALA A 51 -50.62 106.62 31.63
N GLN A 52 -51.95 106.65 31.42
CA GLN A 52 -52.71 105.58 30.76
C GLN A 52 -52.30 105.40 29.29
N LYS A 53 -52.11 106.51 28.55
CA LYS A 53 -51.66 106.46 27.15
C LYS A 53 -50.26 105.87 27.01
N ASP A 54 -49.33 106.25 27.89
CA ASP A 54 -47.96 105.78 27.86
C ASP A 54 -47.82 104.38 28.49
N MET A 55 -48.69 104.00 29.44
CA MET A 55 -48.90 102.62 29.89
C MET A 55 -49.41 101.73 28.75
N ALA A 56 -50.42 102.15 27.99
CA ALA A 56 -50.93 101.38 26.85
C ALA A 56 -49.86 101.21 25.76
N ARG A 57 -49.04 102.24 25.51
CA ARG A 57 -47.85 102.14 24.64
C ARG A 57 -46.81 101.17 25.21
N ALA A 58 -46.53 101.21 26.51
CA ALA A 58 -45.57 100.33 27.16
C ALA A 58 -46.03 98.85 27.16
N LEU A 59 -47.32 98.59 27.41
CA LEU A 59 -47.92 97.26 27.29
C LEU A 59 -47.81 96.74 25.86
N TYR A 60 -48.27 97.50 24.87
CA TYR A 60 -48.17 97.11 23.46
C TYR A 60 -46.71 96.88 23.01
N ALA A 61 -45.77 97.72 23.49
CA ALA A 61 -44.35 97.53 23.21
C ALA A 61 -43.77 96.27 23.89
N ALA A 62 -44.15 95.99 25.14
CA ALA A 62 -43.71 94.81 25.88
C ALA A 62 -44.29 93.51 25.31
N GLU A 63 -45.56 93.52 24.88
CA GLU A 63 -46.21 92.40 24.20
C GLU A 63 -45.57 92.15 22.82
N ASN A 64 -45.32 93.20 22.03
CA ASN A 64 -44.57 93.06 20.77
C ASN A 64 -43.13 92.57 21.00
N ALA A 65 -42.46 93.00 22.07
CA ALA A 65 -41.12 92.52 22.41
C ALA A 65 -41.12 91.03 22.77
N LYS A 66 -42.07 90.58 23.61
CA LYS A 66 -42.25 89.15 23.93
C LYS A 66 -42.54 88.31 22.69
N VAL A 67 -43.53 88.70 21.88
CA VAL A 67 -43.90 87.97 20.65
C VAL A 67 -42.74 87.91 19.64
N ARG A 68 -41.91 88.97 19.55
CA ARG A 68 -40.68 88.94 18.74
C ARG A 68 -39.64 87.99 19.29
N GLN A 69 -39.38 88.04 20.59
CA GLN A 69 -38.41 87.14 21.24
C GLN A 69 -38.85 85.67 21.16
N GLU A 70 -40.14 85.38 21.36
CA GLU A 70 -40.73 84.05 21.16
C GLU A 70 -40.54 83.60 19.70
N LEU A 71 -40.90 84.44 18.72
CA LEU A 71 -40.69 84.17 17.29
C LEU A 71 -39.22 83.98 16.91
N GLU A 72 -38.30 84.71 17.54
CA GLU A 72 -36.85 84.54 17.36
C GLU A 72 -36.38 83.19 17.91
N THR A 73 -36.75 82.82 19.15
CA THR A 73 -36.40 81.50 19.70
C THR A 73 -37.03 80.33 18.93
N GLU A 74 -38.25 80.48 18.40
CA GLU A 74 -38.87 79.46 17.54
C GLU A 74 -38.21 79.38 16.16
N ARG A 75 -37.68 80.49 15.62
CA ARG A 75 -36.84 80.46 14.41
C ARG A 75 -35.48 79.79 14.67
N GLU A 76 -34.85 80.05 15.81
CA GLU A 76 -33.61 79.38 16.22
C GLU A 76 -33.82 77.87 16.42
N LYS A 77 -34.91 77.46 17.09
CA LYS A 77 -35.33 76.05 17.18
C LYS A 77 -35.60 75.45 15.80
N ASN A 78 -36.33 76.14 14.93
CA ASN A 78 -36.64 75.63 13.60
C ASN A 78 -35.38 75.47 12.72
N THR A 79 -34.46 76.43 12.76
CA THR A 79 -33.20 76.35 12.01
C THR A 79 -32.28 75.26 12.54
N SER A 80 -32.11 75.14 13.86
CA SER A 80 -31.33 74.06 14.47
C SER A 80 -31.94 72.67 14.22
N LEU A 81 -33.26 72.52 14.30
CA LEU A 81 -33.95 71.27 13.92
C LEU A 81 -33.78 70.93 12.44
N ARG A 82 -33.79 71.92 11.53
CA ARG A 82 -33.53 71.68 10.09
C ARG A 82 -32.09 71.28 9.83
N LEU A 83 -31.12 71.90 10.49
CA LEU A 83 -29.70 71.50 10.41
C LEU A 83 -29.46 70.10 10.97
N ALA A 84 -30.11 69.75 12.09
CA ALA A 84 -30.04 68.39 12.65
C ALA A 84 -30.72 67.34 11.76
N ASN A 85 -31.83 67.69 11.10
CA ASN A 85 -32.51 66.82 10.14
C ASN A 85 -31.66 66.60 8.87
N GLU A 86 -31.02 67.65 8.35
CA GLU A 86 -30.09 67.57 7.21
C GLU A 86 -28.85 66.73 7.54
N ALA A 87 -28.28 66.90 8.74
CA ALA A 87 -27.18 66.06 9.21
C ALA A 87 -27.61 64.58 9.28
N ALA A 88 -28.74 64.29 9.92
CA ALA A 88 -29.28 62.94 10.05
C ALA A 88 -29.66 62.31 8.70
N SER A 89 -30.16 63.09 7.73
CA SER A 89 -30.44 62.60 6.38
C SER A 89 -29.13 62.29 5.64
N SER A 90 -28.10 63.13 5.77
CA SER A 90 -26.78 62.89 5.18
C SER A 90 -26.12 61.62 5.72
N ASP A 91 -26.20 61.37 7.04
CA ASP A 91 -25.71 60.13 7.66
C ASP A 91 -26.55 58.91 7.23
N ALA A 92 -27.87 59.05 7.09
CA ALA A 92 -28.72 57.99 6.55
C ALA A 92 -28.37 57.64 5.10
N TYR A 93 -28.04 58.62 4.24
CA TYR A 93 -27.56 58.36 2.89
C TYR A 93 -26.20 57.63 2.90
N ARG A 94 -25.25 58.07 3.73
CA ARG A 94 -23.93 57.42 3.86
C ARG A 94 -24.03 55.99 4.38
N LEU A 95 -24.89 55.74 5.37
CA LEU A 95 -25.18 54.39 5.85
C LEU A 95 -25.90 53.54 4.80
N GLY A 96 -26.80 54.13 3.99
CA GLY A 96 -27.44 53.46 2.87
C GLY A 96 -26.45 53.06 1.76
N GLU A 97 -25.53 53.94 1.41
CA GLU A 97 -24.45 53.66 0.46
C GLU A 97 -23.48 52.59 0.98
N GLN A 98 -23.08 52.66 2.26
CA GLN A 98 -22.27 51.64 2.91
C GLN A 98 -22.96 50.28 2.90
N ASN A 99 -24.23 50.20 3.31
CA ASN A 99 -25.00 48.95 3.25
C ASN A 99 -25.09 48.42 1.81
N ARG A 100 -25.35 49.27 0.81
CA ARG A 100 -25.35 48.87 -0.61
C ARG A 100 -24.00 48.31 -1.06
N SER A 101 -22.88 48.93 -0.67
CA SER A 101 -21.54 48.45 -1.00
C SER A 101 -21.22 47.10 -0.33
N LEU A 102 -21.68 46.90 0.91
CA LEU A 102 -21.54 45.65 1.64
C LEU A 102 -22.42 44.55 1.03
N SER A 103 -23.66 44.85 0.63
CA SER A 103 -24.51 43.91 -0.11
C SER A 103 -23.87 43.46 -1.41
N LEU A 104 -23.32 44.40 -2.20
CA LEU A 104 -22.62 44.07 -3.44
C LEU A 104 -21.37 43.22 -3.20
N LYS A 105 -20.58 43.47 -2.13
CA LYS A 105 -19.44 42.59 -1.81
C LYS A 105 -19.88 41.22 -1.27
N ILE A 106 -21.02 41.12 -0.60
CA ILE A 106 -21.62 39.83 -0.21
C ILE A 106 -22.09 39.05 -1.46
N GLU A 107 -22.69 39.72 -2.44
CA GLU A 107 -23.07 39.11 -3.72
C GLU A 107 -21.83 38.64 -4.51
N GLU A 108 -20.78 39.46 -4.59
CA GLU A 108 -19.49 39.07 -5.20
C GLU A 108 -18.87 37.86 -4.48
N MET A 109 -18.78 37.88 -3.15
CA MET A 109 -18.24 36.75 -2.37
C MET A 109 -19.10 35.48 -2.45
N THR A 110 -20.43 35.57 -2.60
CA THR A 110 -21.26 34.38 -2.78
C THR A 110 -21.12 33.78 -4.19
N LEU A 111 -20.82 34.60 -5.21
CA LEU A 111 -20.41 34.13 -6.54
C LEU A 111 -19.01 33.48 -6.50
N GLU A 112 -18.01 34.12 -5.86
CA GLU A 112 -16.67 33.55 -5.63
C GLU A 112 -16.76 32.18 -4.94
N ILE A 113 -17.57 32.06 -3.88
CA ILE A 113 -17.81 30.78 -3.16
C ILE A 113 -18.53 29.75 -4.04
N GLY A 114 -19.44 30.19 -4.91
CA GLY A 114 -20.12 29.32 -5.88
C GLY A 114 -19.16 28.72 -6.90
N GLU A 115 -18.33 29.57 -7.51
CA GLU A 115 -17.30 29.15 -8.48
C GLU A 115 -16.30 28.19 -7.82
N LEU A 116 -15.76 28.55 -6.65
CA LEU A 116 -14.82 27.71 -5.89
C LEU A 116 -15.41 26.34 -5.52
N ARG A 117 -16.71 26.26 -5.21
CA ARG A 117 -17.39 24.97 -4.99
C ARG A 117 -17.47 24.15 -6.27
N THR A 118 -17.95 24.72 -7.37
CA THR A 118 -17.99 23.98 -8.65
C THR A 118 -16.61 23.55 -9.15
N GLY A 119 -15.57 24.34 -8.86
CA GLY A 119 -14.17 23.99 -9.13
C GLY A 119 -13.66 22.85 -8.25
N LEU A 120 -14.07 22.80 -6.98
CA LEU A 120 -13.80 21.70 -6.05
C LEU A 120 -14.52 20.43 -6.49
N ASP A 121 -15.84 20.47 -6.68
CA ASP A 121 -16.67 19.34 -7.12
C ASP A 121 -16.11 18.70 -8.40
N ALA A 122 -15.80 19.52 -9.41
CA ALA A 122 -15.20 19.06 -10.65
C ALA A 122 -13.76 18.54 -10.47
N SER A 123 -13.05 18.92 -9.40
CA SER A 123 -11.72 18.38 -9.07
C SER A 123 -11.80 17.05 -8.32
N GLU A 124 -12.83 16.87 -7.48
CA GLU A 124 -13.12 15.61 -6.80
C GLU A 124 -13.60 14.54 -7.81
N GLU A 125 -14.42 14.91 -8.80
CA GLU A 125 -14.78 14.03 -9.92
C GLU A 125 -13.54 13.60 -10.74
N ARG A 126 -12.62 14.53 -11.02
CA ARG A 126 -11.33 14.22 -11.66
C ARG A 126 -10.46 13.32 -10.79
N ALA A 127 -10.41 13.51 -9.48
CA ALA A 127 -9.69 12.64 -8.56
C ALA A 127 -10.30 11.23 -8.51
N GLY A 128 -11.63 11.12 -8.45
CA GLY A 128 -12.36 9.85 -8.43
C GLY A 128 -12.21 9.05 -9.74
N THR A 129 -12.28 9.72 -10.90
CA THR A 129 -12.06 9.07 -12.20
C THR A 129 -10.59 8.62 -12.37
N ILE A 130 -9.61 9.41 -11.90
CA ILE A 130 -8.21 8.98 -11.86
C ILE A 130 -8.03 7.76 -10.94
N ALA A 131 -8.59 7.77 -9.73
CA ALA A 131 -8.50 6.65 -8.79
C ALA A 131 -9.16 5.36 -9.31
N ALA A 132 -10.31 5.47 -9.99
CA ALA A 132 -10.94 4.35 -10.68
C ALA A 132 -10.05 3.80 -11.81
N SER A 133 -9.41 4.68 -12.59
CA SER A 133 -8.47 4.27 -13.65
C SER A 133 -7.20 3.62 -13.11
N LEU A 134 -6.71 4.06 -11.94
CA LEU A 134 -5.54 3.50 -11.27
C LEU A 134 -5.84 2.09 -10.75
N THR A 135 -6.93 1.91 -10.00
CA THR A 135 -7.33 0.59 -9.47
C THR A 135 -7.64 -0.41 -10.59
N GLN A 136 -8.18 0.04 -11.73
CA GLN A 136 -8.33 -0.79 -12.93
C GLN A 136 -6.97 -1.18 -13.54
N GLN A 137 -5.99 -0.28 -13.57
CA GLN A 137 -4.62 -0.58 -14.03
C GLN A 137 -3.88 -1.52 -13.08
N GLU A 138 -4.05 -1.39 -11.77
CA GLU A 138 -3.51 -2.30 -10.74
C GLU A 138 -4.09 -3.70 -10.89
N GLN A 139 -5.41 -3.83 -11.09
CA GLN A 139 -6.07 -5.11 -11.38
C GLN A 139 -5.50 -5.75 -12.66
N ALA A 140 -5.44 -5.00 -13.75
CA ALA A 140 -4.88 -5.48 -15.02
C ALA A 140 -3.37 -5.80 -14.94
N ALA A 141 -2.62 -5.15 -14.05
CA ALA A 141 -1.21 -5.47 -13.77
C ALA A 141 -1.09 -6.78 -12.98
N ASN A 142 -1.93 -6.99 -11.96
CA ASN A 142 -1.97 -8.22 -11.18
C ASN A 142 -2.40 -9.44 -12.02
N GLU A 143 -3.38 -9.28 -12.91
CA GLU A 143 -3.77 -10.30 -13.89
C GLU A 143 -2.63 -10.66 -14.85
N ARG A 144 -1.85 -9.68 -15.32
CA ARG A 144 -0.66 -9.94 -16.14
C ARG A 144 0.45 -10.61 -15.34
N ALA A 145 0.60 -10.26 -14.06
CA ALA A 145 1.60 -10.89 -13.18
C ALA A 145 1.28 -12.36 -12.92
N SER A 146 0.02 -12.72 -12.68
CA SER A 146 -0.39 -14.14 -12.53
C SER A 146 -0.25 -14.91 -13.85
N GLN A 147 -0.64 -14.33 -14.99
CA GLN A 147 -0.41 -14.92 -16.31
C GLN A 147 1.09 -15.16 -16.60
N MET A 148 1.97 -14.24 -16.21
CA MET A 148 3.42 -14.39 -16.35
C MET A 148 3.97 -15.47 -15.40
N ALA A 149 3.43 -15.59 -14.19
CA ALA A 149 3.78 -16.68 -13.27
C ALA A 149 3.36 -18.05 -13.83
N ASP A 150 2.13 -18.18 -14.34
CA ASP A 150 1.63 -19.40 -14.99
C ASP A 150 2.46 -19.80 -16.22
N LEU A 151 2.81 -18.84 -17.08
CA LEU A 151 3.66 -19.07 -18.24
C LEU A 151 5.08 -19.48 -17.82
N THR A 152 5.62 -18.87 -16.77
CA THR A 152 6.93 -19.24 -16.21
C THR A 152 6.90 -20.65 -15.64
N ALA A 153 5.87 -21.01 -14.87
CA ALA A 153 5.68 -22.36 -14.34
C ALA A 153 5.61 -23.41 -15.46
N ARG A 154 4.80 -23.15 -16.50
CA ARG A 154 4.71 -23.99 -17.71
C ARG A 154 6.06 -24.14 -18.40
N LEU A 155 6.83 -23.06 -18.56
CA LEU A 155 8.18 -23.12 -19.14
C LEU A 155 9.16 -23.94 -18.29
N THR A 156 9.11 -23.86 -16.96
CA THR A 156 9.94 -24.74 -16.11
C THR A 156 9.53 -26.21 -16.23
N ASN A 157 8.24 -26.52 -16.39
CA ASN A 157 7.78 -27.90 -16.59
C ASN A 157 8.19 -28.44 -17.96
N LEU A 158 7.99 -27.68 -19.04
CA LEU A 158 8.48 -28.05 -20.38
C LEU A 158 10.01 -28.18 -20.43
N THR A 159 10.74 -27.44 -19.60
CA THR A 159 12.20 -27.60 -19.48
C THR A 159 12.56 -28.92 -18.78
N ARG A 160 11.85 -29.29 -17.70
CA ARG A 160 11.99 -30.60 -17.04
C ARG A 160 11.66 -31.75 -17.99
N GLU A 161 10.50 -31.70 -18.66
CA GLU A 161 10.08 -32.70 -19.66
C GLU A 161 11.12 -32.83 -20.81
N LEU A 162 11.69 -31.70 -21.24
CA LEU A 162 12.76 -31.69 -22.24
C LEU A 162 14.05 -32.34 -21.70
N ASP A 163 14.46 -32.04 -20.46
CA ASP A 163 15.66 -32.64 -19.86
C ASP A 163 15.48 -34.13 -19.55
N ASP A 164 14.31 -34.55 -19.08
CA ASP A 164 13.92 -35.96 -18.97
C ASP A 164 13.98 -36.66 -20.34
N SER A 165 13.51 -36.00 -21.41
CA SER A 165 13.61 -36.55 -22.77
C SER A 165 15.05 -36.67 -23.28
N LYS A 166 15.95 -35.74 -22.89
CA LYS A 166 17.40 -35.84 -23.17
C LYS A 166 18.04 -36.99 -22.40
N ILE A 167 17.66 -37.19 -21.14
CA ILE A 167 18.13 -38.33 -20.33
C ILE A 167 17.68 -39.65 -20.97
N LEU A 168 16.42 -39.75 -21.40
CA LEU A 168 15.90 -40.92 -22.11
C LEU A 168 16.52 -41.14 -23.50
N ALA A 169 16.94 -40.07 -24.19
CA ALA A 169 17.74 -40.20 -25.40
C ALA A 169 19.16 -40.70 -25.09
N ALA A 170 19.82 -40.17 -24.07
CA ALA A 170 21.15 -40.59 -23.66
C ALA A 170 21.20 -42.03 -23.13
N THR A 171 20.16 -42.51 -22.42
CA THR A 171 20.07 -43.93 -22.05
C THR A 171 19.85 -44.82 -23.26
N ARG A 172 19.02 -44.41 -24.24
CA ARG A 172 18.85 -45.11 -25.52
C ARG A 172 20.14 -45.19 -26.34
N ASP A 173 20.94 -44.13 -26.36
CA ASP A 173 22.25 -44.13 -27.00
C ASP A 173 23.26 -45.03 -26.27
N LEU A 174 23.23 -45.07 -24.93
CA LEU A 174 24.02 -46.02 -24.14
C LEU A 174 23.58 -47.47 -24.35
N GLU A 175 22.28 -47.76 -24.41
CA GLU A 175 21.72 -49.07 -24.79
C GLU A 175 22.19 -49.46 -26.20
N ALA A 176 22.15 -48.53 -27.16
CA ALA A 176 22.60 -48.75 -28.53
C ALA A 176 24.12 -48.99 -28.62
N GLU A 177 24.94 -48.28 -27.86
CA GLU A 177 26.39 -48.55 -27.78
C GLU A 177 26.69 -49.88 -27.08
N GLN A 178 25.97 -50.24 -26.01
CA GLN A 178 26.07 -51.57 -25.39
C GLN A 178 25.68 -52.68 -26.38
N ALA A 179 24.64 -52.48 -27.18
CA ALA A 179 24.22 -53.41 -28.23
C ALA A 179 25.25 -53.50 -29.39
N LYS A 180 25.90 -52.40 -29.78
CA LYS A 180 27.04 -52.43 -30.73
C LYS A 180 28.25 -53.16 -30.13
N GLN A 181 28.53 -52.96 -28.84
CA GLN A 181 29.62 -53.66 -28.15
C GLN A 181 29.36 -55.16 -28.00
N SER A 182 28.15 -55.58 -27.64
CA SER A 182 27.79 -57.01 -27.60
C SER A 182 27.77 -57.63 -28.99
N ALA A 183 27.24 -56.96 -30.01
CA ALA A 183 27.27 -57.43 -31.40
C ALA A 183 28.71 -57.55 -31.95
N THR A 184 29.63 -56.67 -31.56
CA THR A 184 31.05 -56.78 -31.96
C THR A 184 31.81 -57.82 -31.15
N ARG A 185 31.42 -58.11 -29.90
CA ARG A 185 31.89 -59.28 -29.13
C ARG A 185 31.42 -60.58 -29.78
N PHE A 186 30.12 -60.78 -29.97
CA PHE A 186 29.56 -61.96 -30.63
C PHE A 186 30.09 -62.17 -32.06
N ARG A 187 30.38 -61.10 -32.81
CA ARG A 187 31.07 -61.22 -34.10
C ARG A 187 32.49 -61.74 -33.95
N LYS A 188 33.28 -61.23 -33.00
CA LYS A 188 34.65 -61.72 -32.72
C LYS A 188 34.64 -63.16 -32.21
N GLU A 189 33.71 -63.51 -31.33
CA GLU A 189 33.51 -64.87 -30.80
C GLU A 189 33.06 -65.84 -31.91
N GLY A 190 32.20 -65.39 -32.83
CA GLY A 190 31.84 -66.14 -34.04
C GLY A 190 33.02 -66.30 -35.01
N GLU A 191 33.88 -65.29 -35.15
CA GLU A 191 35.12 -65.39 -35.93
C GLU A 191 36.13 -66.35 -35.27
N THR A 192 36.33 -66.32 -33.96
CA THR A 192 37.23 -67.25 -33.27
C THR A 192 36.69 -68.67 -33.31
N ALA A 193 35.40 -68.89 -33.04
CA ALA A 193 34.76 -70.19 -33.18
C ALA A 193 34.81 -70.71 -34.63
N SER A 194 34.68 -69.84 -35.64
CA SER A 194 34.83 -70.22 -37.05
C SER A 194 36.27 -70.62 -37.38
N ARG A 195 37.28 -69.91 -36.86
CA ARG A 195 38.70 -70.28 -36.99
C ARG A 195 39.02 -71.58 -36.26
N GLU A 196 38.51 -71.78 -35.04
CA GLU A 196 38.65 -73.02 -34.28
C GLU A 196 37.99 -74.21 -34.98
N LEU A 197 36.81 -74.02 -35.59
CA LEU A 197 36.18 -75.04 -36.43
C LEU A 197 36.99 -75.34 -37.70
N GLN A 198 37.62 -74.34 -38.32
CA GLN A 198 38.54 -74.54 -39.46
C GLN A 198 39.81 -75.28 -39.03
N ASP A 199 40.41 -74.94 -37.89
CA ASP A 199 41.58 -75.61 -37.33
C ASP A 199 41.25 -77.06 -36.93
N VAL A 200 40.10 -77.31 -36.30
CA VAL A 200 39.64 -78.66 -35.97
C VAL A 200 39.32 -79.46 -37.23
N ALA A 201 38.72 -78.85 -38.26
CA ALA A 201 38.50 -79.50 -39.56
C ALA A 201 39.83 -79.80 -40.28
N ALA A 202 40.83 -78.93 -40.19
CA ALA A 202 42.17 -79.14 -40.72
C ALA A 202 42.88 -80.29 -39.99
N ARG A 203 42.91 -80.27 -38.65
CA ARG A 203 43.46 -81.35 -37.81
C ARG A 203 42.75 -82.68 -38.04
N ASN A 204 41.43 -82.67 -38.24
CA ASN A 204 40.66 -83.88 -38.56
C ASN A 204 41.02 -84.40 -39.96
N LYS A 205 41.12 -83.53 -40.96
CA LYS A 205 41.61 -83.88 -42.31
C LYS A 205 43.05 -84.42 -42.30
N GLU A 206 43.92 -83.85 -41.47
CA GLU A 206 45.28 -84.35 -41.25
C GLU A 206 45.28 -85.72 -40.57
N ALA A 207 44.48 -85.92 -39.53
CA ALA A 207 44.31 -87.21 -38.84
C ALA A 207 43.71 -88.27 -39.77
N MET A 208 42.69 -87.95 -40.57
CA MET A 208 42.18 -88.82 -41.64
C MET A 208 43.29 -89.16 -42.64
N SER A 209 44.17 -88.20 -42.99
CA SER A 209 45.32 -88.47 -43.86
C SER A 209 46.39 -89.33 -43.19
N ALA A 210 46.56 -89.24 -41.87
CA ALA A 210 47.47 -90.08 -41.08
C ALA A 210 46.94 -91.52 -40.99
N VAL A 211 45.66 -91.71 -40.64
CA VAL A 211 44.96 -93.00 -40.69
C VAL A 211 44.97 -93.59 -42.11
N ALA A 212 44.84 -92.77 -43.15
CA ALA A 212 44.99 -93.21 -44.54
C ALA A 212 46.43 -93.58 -44.93
N ARG A 213 47.46 -93.05 -44.26
CA ARG A 213 48.86 -93.49 -44.41
C ARG A 213 49.11 -94.77 -43.61
N GLU A 214 48.50 -94.91 -42.43
CA GLU A 214 48.68 -96.06 -41.53
C GLU A 214 47.94 -97.29 -42.03
N SER A 215 46.69 -97.18 -42.46
CA SER A 215 45.98 -98.26 -43.18
C SER A 215 46.75 -98.71 -44.44
N ARG A 216 47.41 -97.81 -45.17
CA ARG A 216 48.32 -98.17 -46.28
C ARG A 216 49.63 -98.84 -45.82
N LYS A 217 50.12 -98.58 -44.60
CA LYS A 217 51.23 -99.34 -44.01
C LYS A 217 50.75 -100.73 -43.58
N VAL A 218 49.59 -100.82 -42.94
CA VAL A 218 48.95 -102.08 -42.51
C VAL A 218 48.70 -102.97 -43.72
N ALA A 219 48.05 -102.48 -44.78
CA ALA A 219 47.83 -103.25 -46.01
C ALA A 219 49.13 -103.76 -46.66
N ARG A 220 50.23 -102.99 -46.59
CA ARG A 220 51.56 -103.44 -47.06
C ARG A 220 52.19 -104.48 -46.13
N LEU A 221 51.97 -104.38 -44.81
CA LEU A 221 52.42 -105.39 -43.85
C LEU A 221 51.58 -106.68 -43.99
N GLU A 222 50.28 -106.57 -44.27
CA GLU A 222 49.39 -107.69 -44.60
C GLU A 222 49.81 -108.36 -45.91
N GLU A 223 50.18 -107.59 -46.95
CA GLU A 223 50.74 -108.11 -48.21
C GLU A 223 52.13 -108.76 -48.00
N GLN A 224 52.97 -108.21 -47.12
CA GLN A 224 54.24 -108.83 -46.70
C GLN A 224 54.00 -110.12 -45.90
N VAL A 225 53.01 -110.16 -45.02
CA VAL A 225 52.60 -111.38 -44.30
C VAL A 225 52.04 -112.41 -45.27
N ALA A 226 51.19 -112.02 -46.22
CA ALA A 226 50.62 -112.90 -47.23
C ALA A 226 51.70 -113.49 -48.16
N THR A 227 52.70 -112.69 -48.57
CA THR A 227 53.83 -113.18 -49.37
C THR A 227 54.84 -114.00 -48.55
N LEU A 228 54.95 -113.79 -47.24
CA LEU A 228 55.69 -114.69 -46.33
C LEU A 228 54.92 -116.00 -46.07
N MET A 229 53.60 -115.96 -45.95
CA MET A 229 52.74 -117.15 -45.88
C MET A 229 52.79 -117.96 -47.17
N ALA A 230 52.77 -117.31 -48.34
CA ALA A 230 52.98 -117.97 -49.62
C ALA A 230 54.36 -118.64 -49.69
N LYS A 231 55.44 -117.95 -49.30
CA LYS A 231 56.77 -118.55 -49.22
C LYS A 231 56.88 -119.71 -48.22
N ASN A 232 56.15 -119.66 -47.10
CA ASN A 232 56.05 -120.81 -46.20
C ASN A 232 55.27 -121.96 -46.85
N ALA A 233 54.20 -121.71 -47.60
CA ALA A 233 53.51 -122.74 -48.37
C ALA A 233 54.39 -123.31 -49.51
N ASP A 234 55.26 -122.51 -50.13
CA ASP A 234 56.26 -122.98 -51.10
C ASP A 234 57.35 -123.83 -50.42
N LEU A 235 57.77 -123.47 -49.20
CA LEU A 235 58.67 -124.27 -48.38
C LEU A 235 58.01 -125.56 -47.89
N ASP A 236 56.76 -125.52 -47.46
CA ASP A 236 55.98 -126.69 -47.03
C ASP A 236 55.69 -127.63 -48.21
N THR A 237 55.37 -127.10 -49.40
CA THR A 237 55.24 -127.94 -50.60
C THR A 237 56.59 -128.54 -51.00
N MET A 238 57.70 -127.79 -50.94
CA MET A 238 59.04 -128.39 -51.10
C MET A 238 59.37 -129.42 -50.01
N LEU A 239 58.91 -129.25 -48.77
CA LEU A 239 59.05 -130.24 -47.70
C LEU A 239 58.17 -131.47 -47.94
N THR A 240 56.95 -131.33 -48.46
CA THR A 240 56.13 -132.50 -48.86
C THR A 240 56.74 -133.25 -50.04
N LEU A 241 57.31 -132.54 -51.02
CA LEU A 241 58.07 -133.16 -52.12
C LEU A 241 59.34 -133.86 -51.61
N ARG A 242 60.12 -133.22 -50.73
CA ARG A 242 61.26 -133.85 -50.04
C ARG A 242 60.84 -135.03 -49.18
N ASN A 243 59.67 -135.01 -48.56
CA ASN A 243 59.11 -136.13 -47.81
C ASN A 243 58.58 -137.24 -48.72
N GLN A 244 58.12 -136.95 -49.93
CA GLN A 244 57.79 -137.94 -50.96
C GLN A 244 59.06 -138.55 -51.59
N GLU A 245 60.11 -137.77 -51.79
CA GLU A 245 61.45 -138.26 -52.15
C GLU A 245 62.02 -139.14 -51.03
N ALA A 246 61.91 -138.71 -49.76
CA ALA A 246 62.29 -139.51 -48.60
C ALA A 246 61.39 -140.75 -48.39
N ALA A 247 60.13 -140.72 -48.82
CA ALA A 247 59.24 -141.88 -48.82
C ALA A 247 59.67 -142.89 -49.90
N ARG A 248 60.00 -142.44 -51.13
CA ARG A 248 60.59 -143.30 -52.18
C ARG A 248 61.96 -143.85 -51.79
N LEU A 249 62.77 -143.07 -51.10
CA LEU A 249 64.05 -143.54 -50.54
C LEU A 249 63.84 -144.50 -49.36
N LYS A 250 62.77 -144.35 -48.55
CA LYS A 250 62.34 -145.35 -47.56
C LYS A 250 61.76 -146.61 -48.20
N GLU A 251 61.11 -146.51 -49.36
CA GLU A 251 60.61 -147.64 -50.13
C GLU A 251 61.77 -148.43 -50.76
N GLN A 252 62.82 -147.74 -51.22
CA GLN A 252 64.11 -148.34 -51.60
C GLN A 252 64.87 -148.90 -50.38
N LEU A 253 64.74 -148.31 -49.19
CA LEU A 253 65.26 -148.87 -47.93
C LEU A 253 64.43 -150.07 -47.41
N ALA A 254 63.15 -150.18 -47.77
CA ALA A 254 62.28 -151.29 -47.39
C ALA A 254 62.70 -152.61 -48.07
N ALA A 255 63.36 -152.53 -49.22
CA ALA A 255 64.07 -153.64 -49.84
C ALA A 255 65.36 -154.06 -49.08
N ALA A 256 65.76 -153.32 -48.04
CA ALA A 256 67.04 -153.47 -47.32
C ALA A 256 66.90 -153.53 -45.79
N GLY A 257 65.84 -154.20 -45.28
CA GLY A 257 65.77 -154.69 -43.90
C GLY A 257 65.26 -153.69 -42.85
N GLY A 258 64.10 -153.97 -42.27
CA GLY A 258 63.48 -153.13 -41.24
C GLY A 258 63.84 -153.48 -39.79
N ARG A 259 63.76 -152.45 -38.92
CA ARG A 259 63.45 -152.43 -37.46
C ARG A 259 63.35 -150.94 -37.05
N GLU A 260 62.20 -150.46 -36.59
CA GLU A 260 61.59 -150.56 -35.24
C GLU A 260 62.13 -149.55 -34.21
N ASN A 261 61.31 -148.50 -34.00
CA ASN A 261 60.89 -147.85 -32.74
C ASN A 261 61.86 -147.63 -31.57
N ASP A 262 61.99 -146.36 -31.14
CA ASP A 262 61.37 -145.86 -29.88
C ASP A 262 60.97 -144.36 -30.08
N MET A 263 59.89 -143.74 -29.54
CA MET A 263 59.30 -143.64 -28.17
C MET A 263 60.09 -142.69 -27.24
N ILE A 264 59.50 -141.77 -26.43
CA ILE A 264 58.10 -141.32 -26.26
C ILE A 264 57.96 -139.98 -25.43
N ILE A 265 56.80 -139.29 -25.52
CA ILE A 265 56.14 -138.34 -24.55
C ILE A 265 56.98 -137.24 -23.85
N ARG A 266 56.55 -135.95 -23.96
CA ARG A 266 55.82 -135.24 -22.86
C ARG A 266 55.06 -133.96 -23.23
N LEU A 267 53.76 -134.10 -23.53
CA LEU A 267 52.71 -133.20 -22.99
C LEU A 267 52.50 -133.56 -21.49
N PRO A 268 51.94 -132.71 -20.61
CA PRO A 268 50.67 -131.98 -20.80
C PRO A 268 50.71 -130.55 -20.16
N ASN A 269 49.66 -129.80 -19.79
CA ASN A 269 48.20 -130.05 -19.69
C ASN A 269 47.40 -128.71 -19.67
N PRO A 270 46.12 -128.66 -20.08
CA PRO A 270 45.23 -127.51 -19.87
C PRO A 270 44.15 -127.73 -18.78
N ALA A 271 43.91 -126.72 -17.94
CA ALA A 271 42.67 -126.45 -17.17
C ALA A 271 42.77 -124.98 -16.64
N VAL A 272 41.86 -124.00 -16.82
CA VAL A 272 40.45 -123.79 -16.38
C VAL A 272 40.11 -124.16 -14.92
N PRO A 273 39.18 -123.46 -14.20
CA PRO A 273 38.28 -122.36 -14.64
C PRO A 273 38.19 -121.10 -13.72
N ALA A 274 37.49 -120.06 -14.21
CA ALA A 274 36.59 -119.06 -13.54
C ALA A 274 36.97 -118.41 -12.17
N GLU A 275 36.66 -117.15 -11.81
CA GLU A 275 35.43 -116.35 -11.98
C GLU A 275 35.61 -114.91 -11.39
N LYS A 276 34.56 -114.07 -11.48
CA LYS A 276 34.26 -112.83 -10.69
C LYS A 276 35.19 -111.59 -10.73
N ALA A 277 34.68 -110.62 -11.49
CA ALA A 277 34.26 -109.27 -11.03
C ALA A 277 35.31 -108.21 -10.62
N ALA A 278 35.06 -106.97 -11.06
CA ALA A 278 35.91 -105.80 -10.83
C ALA A 278 35.44 -104.91 -9.64
N PRO A 279 36.36 -104.19 -8.99
CA PRO A 279 36.04 -103.14 -8.01
C PRO A 279 36.14 -101.69 -8.58
N PRO A 280 35.19 -100.78 -8.25
CA PRO A 280 35.38 -99.32 -8.27
C PRO A 280 35.98 -98.83 -6.91
N PRO A 281 36.14 -97.52 -6.61
CA PRO A 281 35.05 -96.54 -6.36
C PRO A 281 35.07 -95.32 -7.33
N GLN A 282 33.97 -94.68 -7.74
CA GLN A 282 33.01 -93.80 -7.00
C GLN A 282 33.64 -92.46 -6.55
N GLN A 283 33.19 -91.25 -6.94
CA GLN A 283 31.86 -90.57 -6.90
C GLN A 283 31.43 -90.10 -5.48
N PRO A 284 30.55 -89.07 -5.30
CA PRO A 284 29.97 -88.08 -6.23
C PRO A 284 29.91 -86.61 -5.66
N ALA A 285 29.09 -85.74 -6.28
CA ALA A 285 28.43 -84.54 -5.68
C ALA A 285 27.09 -84.97 -4.98
N PRO A 286 26.09 -84.13 -4.57
CA PRO A 286 25.88 -82.67 -4.65
C PRO A 286 25.36 -82.01 -3.32
N ALA A 287 24.46 -81.02 -3.39
CA ALA A 287 23.85 -80.20 -2.30
C ALA A 287 22.49 -80.80 -1.78
N PRO A 288 21.61 -80.15 -0.94
CA PRO A 288 21.59 -78.79 -0.33
C PRO A 288 21.02 -78.66 1.15
N GLU A 289 20.74 -77.41 1.57
CA GLU A 289 19.66 -76.91 2.49
C GLU A 289 19.70 -76.88 4.05
N ALA A 290 19.04 -75.82 4.57
CA ALA A 290 18.30 -75.62 5.84
C ALA A 290 18.97 -75.47 7.25
N ALA A 291 19.16 -74.21 7.68
CA ALA A 291 18.54 -73.46 8.82
C ALA A 291 18.08 -74.17 10.14
N PRO A 292 17.74 -73.43 11.25
CA PRO A 292 17.77 -71.97 11.54
C PRO A 292 18.76 -71.66 12.71
N ALA A 293 18.69 -70.71 13.67
CA ALA A 293 17.83 -69.59 14.15
C ALA A 293 18.69 -68.66 15.07
N ILE A 294 18.29 -67.61 15.82
CA ILE A 294 17.04 -66.84 16.12
C ILE A 294 17.47 -65.40 16.57
N ALA A 295 16.59 -64.38 16.45
CA ALA A 295 16.57 -63.11 17.23
C ALA A 295 17.78 -62.13 17.12
N ALA A 296 17.74 -60.82 17.40
CA ALA A 296 16.69 -59.79 17.54
C ALA A 296 17.40 -58.41 17.76
N ASP A 297 16.84 -57.21 17.52
CA ASP A 297 15.73 -56.73 16.67
C ASP A 297 15.81 -55.16 16.61
N ALA A 298 15.01 -54.51 15.74
CA ALA A 298 14.91 -53.06 15.47
C ALA A 298 16.15 -52.37 14.82
N GLY A 299 16.01 -51.26 14.07
CA GLY A 299 14.78 -50.68 13.51
C GLY A 299 14.61 -49.16 13.73
N GLN A 300 15.40 -48.31 13.06
CA GLN A 300 15.03 -46.90 12.83
C GLN A 300 15.80 -46.27 11.68
N ALA A 301 15.14 -45.36 10.96
CA ALA A 301 15.76 -44.45 9.99
C ALA A 301 15.84 -43.05 10.61
N ALA A 302 16.88 -42.29 10.25
CA ALA A 302 16.99 -40.87 10.51
C ALA A 302 17.46 -40.19 9.22
N THR A 303 16.67 -39.25 8.71
CA THR A 303 17.01 -38.45 7.53
C THR A 303 17.87 -37.25 7.94
N GLU A 304 18.97 -37.07 7.22
CA GLU A 304 19.76 -35.84 7.28
C GLU A 304 19.07 -34.75 6.44
N GLU A 305 18.28 -33.88 7.08
CA GLU A 305 17.91 -32.58 6.51
C GLU A 305 18.58 -31.47 7.31
N GLU A 306 19.79 -31.11 6.89
CA GLU A 306 20.48 -29.92 7.38
C GLU A 306 20.08 -28.72 6.50
N SER A 307 19.49 -27.69 7.11
CA SER A 307 19.20 -26.42 6.42
C SER A 307 19.22 -25.24 7.39
N PRO A 308 19.72 -24.05 7.00
CA PRO A 308 20.31 -23.14 7.97
C PRO A 308 19.32 -22.08 8.47
N ALA A 309 19.24 -21.89 9.78
CA ALA A 309 18.61 -20.72 10.36
C ALA A 309 19.49 -19.48 10.14
N LEU A 310 19.04 -18.56 9.28
CA LEU A 310 19.64 -17.23 9.17
C LEU A 310 19.23 -16.35 10.37
N PRO A 311 20.12 -15.48 10.87
CA PRO A 311 19.83 -14.66 12.05
C PRO A 311 18.82 -13.56 11.73
N VAL A 312 17.82 -13.38 12.60
CA VAL A 312 16.98 -12.19 12.60
C VAL A 312 17.81 -11.02 13.10
N VAL A 313 17.92 -9.96 12.28
CA VAL A 313 18.49 -8.68 12.69
C VAL A 313 17.38 -7.85 13.32
N GLU A 314 17.40 -7.69 14.65
CA GLU A 314 16.61 -6.66 15.31
C GLU A 314 17.27 -5.29 15.10
N GLU A 315 16.68 -4.44 14.27
CA GLU A 315 16.96 -3.01 14.27
C GLU A 315 16.32 -2.34 15.51
N PRO A 316 16.92 -1.27 16.06
CA PRO A 316 16.54 -0.73 17.36
C PRO A 316 15.18 -0.01 17.35
N THR A 317 14.23 -0.52 18.13
CA THR A 317 12.89 0.05 18.32
C THR A 317 12.94 1.48 18.86
N ALA A 318 12.36 2.43 18.11
CA ALA A 318 12.17 3.82 18.54
C ALA A 318 11.19 3.94 19.73
N PRO A 319 11.29 4.98 20.57
CA PRO A 319 10.60 5.03 21.87
C PRO A 319 9.08 5.28 21.77
N GLN A 320 8.31 4.32 22.31
CA GLN A 320 7.00 4.42 23.00
C GLN A 320 5.92 5.38 22.41
N PRO A 321 4.83 4.87 21.81
CA PRO A 321 3.73 5.71 21.30
C PRO A 321 2.78 6.25 22.39
N ASN A 322 2.72 5.60 23.55
CA ASN A 322 1.61 5.73 24.52
C ASN A 322 1.34 7.16 25.05
N GLY A 323 2.36 8.03 25.10
CA GLY A 323 2.19 9.40 25.59
C GLY A 323 1.49 10.33 24.60
N LEU A 324 1.78 10.20 23.30
CA LEU A 324 1.19 11.05 22.26
C LEU A 324 -0.32 10.76 22.08
N GLU A 325 -0.73 9.51 22.26
CA GLU A 325 -2.14 9.11 22.18
C GLU A 325 -2.97 9.70 23.33
N GLN A 326 -2.41 9.73 24.55
CA GLN A 326 -3.03 10.39 25.71
C GLN A 326 -3.17 11.91 25.50
N GLU A 327 -2.13 12.57 24.97
CA GLU A 327 -2.20 14.01 24.64
C GLU A 327 -3.21 14.33 23.52
N ILE A 328 -3.45 13.41 22.57
CA ILE A 328 -4.52 13.53 21.57
C ILE A 328 -5.90 13.50 22.26
N GLU A 329 -6.12 12.55 23.17
CA GLU A 329 -7.41 12.44 23.88
C GLU A 329 -7.66 13.64 24.80
N ASP A 330 -6.66 14.10 25.56
CA ASP A 330 -6.80 15.27 26.44
C ASP A 330 -7.13 16.55 25.67
N ILE A 331 -6.48 16.80 24.53
CA ILE A 331 -6.78 18.00 23.71
C ILE A 331 -8.17 17.86 23.07
N ARG A 332 -8.58 16.65 22.68
CA ARG A 332 -9.93 16.36 22.16
C ARG A 332 -11.01 16.60 23.23
N ASN A 333 -10.77 16.16 24.46
CA ASN A 333 -11.66 16.35 25.61
C ASN A 333 -11.77 17.83 26.03
N GLN A 334 -10.67 18.59 25.94
CA GLN A 334 -10.71 20.05 26.10
C GLN A 334 -11.51 20.73 24.98
N GLY A 335 -11.39 20.24 23.74
CA GLY A 335 -12.15 20.73 22.58
C GLY A 335 -13.67 20.51 22.70
N THR A 336 -14.11 19.34 23.18
CA THR A 336 -15.53 19.07 23.42
C THR A 336 -16.07 19.91 24.59
N ALA A 337 -15.36 19.98 25.71
CA ALA A 337 -15.76 20.81 26.85
C ALA A 337 -15.83 22.31 26.49
N LEU A 338 -14.92 22.83 25.67
CA LEU A 338 -14.99 24.19 25.15
C LEU A 338 -16.18 24.38 24.20
N THR A 339 -16.53 23.38 23.38
CA THR A 339 -17.69 23.43 22.48
C THR A 339 -19.01 23.48 23.26
N GLU A 340 -19.15 22.66 24.31
CA GLU A 340 -20.31 22.73 25.22
C GLU A 340 -20.38 24.08 25.94
N ARG A 341 -19.24 24.64 26.35
CA ARG A 341 -19.17 25.96 26.97
C ARG A 341 -19.58 27.08 26.02
N LEU A 342 -19.16 27.02 24.75
CA LEU A 342 -19.57 27.95 23.69
C LEU A 342 -21.09 27.92 23.47
N LEU A 343 -21.71 26.74 23.45
CA LEU A 343 -23.15 26.58 23.25
C LEU A 343 -23.99 27.08 24.44
N ASN A 344 -23.44 27.02 25.66
CA ASN A 344 -24.14 27.41 26.89
C ASN A 344 -23.94 28.89 27.29
N VAL A 345 -22.91 29.58 26.80
CA VAL A 345 -22.65 30.99 27.12
C VAL A 345 -23.59 31.92 26.34
N ARG A 346 -24.31 32.79 27.07
CA ARG A 346 -25.10 33.89 26.49
C ARG A 346 -24.50 35.24 26.89
N GLY A 347 -24.17 36.07 25.89
CA GLY A 347 -23.63 37.42 26.07
C GLY A 347 -22.11 37.52 25.96
N THR A 348 -21.63 38.70 25.56
CA THR A 348 -20.24 38.95 25.12
C THR A 348 -19.21 39.13 26.25
N GLY A 349 -19.64 39.07 27.52
CA GLY A 349 -18.75 39.28 28.68
C GLY A 349 -17.64 38.23 28.83
N ASN A 350 -17.78 37.08 28.17
CA ASN A 350 -16.83 35.96 28.21
C ASN A 350 -15.97 35.83 26.94
N ASP A 351 -16.07 36.75 25.97
CA ASP A 351 -15.40 36.61 24.67
C ASP A 351 -13.87 36.55 24.79
N GLU A 352 -13.26 37.38 25.66
CA GLU A 352 -11.81 37.46 25.79
C GLU A 352 -11.17 36.27 26.56
N PRO A 353 -11.76 35.67 27.62
CA PRO A 353 -11.28 34.38 28.12
C PRO A 353 -11.51 33.23 27.12
N ILE A 354 -12.68 33.15 26.48
CA ILE A 354 -12.97 32.12 25.45
C ILE A 354 -11.96 32.19 24.30
N ARG A 355 -11.68 33.39 23.77
CA ARG A 355 -10.68 33.63 22.72
C ARG A 355 -9.27 33.20 23.15
N ARG A 356 -8.93 33.32 24.44
CA ARG A 356 -7.64 32.86 24.99
C ARG A 356 -7.55 31.35 25.14
N GLU A 357 -8.66 30.68 25.47
CA GLU A 357 -8.76 29.21 25.53
C GLU A 357 -8.69 28.59 24.12
N ILE A 358 -9.44 29.11 23.15
CA ILE A 358 -9.35 28.71 21.73
C ILE A 358 -7.91 28.88 21.21
N ALA A 359 -7.28 30.03 21.47
CA ALA A 359 -5.90 30.30 21.07
C ALA A 359 -4.84 29.50 21.88
N ARG A 360 -5.25 28.74 22.89
CA ARG A 360 -4.40 27.77 23.60
C ARG A 360 -4.55 26.38 22.98
N ILE A 361 -5.77 25.87 22.85
CA ILE A 361 -6.06 24.57 22.21
C ILE A 361 -5.48 24.53 20.79
N ALA A 362 -5.62 25.62 20.02
CA ALA A 362 -5.03 25.71 18.68
C ALA A 362 -3.48 25.65 18.70
N ALA A 363 -2.82 26.21 19.72
CA ALA A 363 -1.37 26.14 19.85
C ALA A 363 -0.89 24.73 20.25
N GLU A 364 -1.63 24.05 21.13
CA GLU A 364 -1.36 22.69 21.58
C GLU A 364 -1.60 21.67 20.45
N MET A 365 -2.64 21.87 19.62
CA MET A 365 -2.88 21.14 18.37
C MET A 365 -1.76 21.32 17.35
N ILE A 366 -1.37 22.56 17.02
CA ILE A 366 -0.27 22.84 16.07
C ILE A 366 1.02 22.14 16.54
N ALA A 367 1.31 22.21 17.84
CA ALA A 367 2.47 21.54 18.41
C ALA A 367 2.35 20.00 18.40
N LEU A 368 1.14 19.43 18.44
CA LEU A 368 0.94 17.99 18.38
C LEU A 368 1.05 17.48 16.94
N THR A 369 0.51 18.21 15.96
CA THR A 369 0.70 17.92 14.53
C THR A 369 2.19 17.91 14.18
N ALA A 370 2.95 18.92 14.63
CA ALA A 370 4.40 18.98 14.42
C ALA A 370 5.16 17.82 15.10
N ALA A 371 4.72 17.37 16.28
CA ALA A 371 5.30 16.20 16.93
C ALA A 371 5.00 14.89 16.17
N ARG A 372 3.77 14.74 15.64
CA ARG A 372 3.35 13.57 14.84
C ARG A 372 4.03 13.50 13.46
N GLU A 373 4.33 14.64 12.86
CA GLU A 373 5.08 14.74 11.59
C GLU A 373 6.60 14.57 11.77
N GLY A 374 7.11 14.72 12.99
CA GLY A 374 8.52 14.57 13.33
C GLY A 374 9.44 15.56 12.61
N GLU A 375 10.66 15.14 12.31
CA GLU A 375 11.68 15.96 11.63
C GLU A 375 11.30 16.40 10.21
N LYS A 376 10.24 15.83 9.63
CA LYS A 376 9.73 16.18 8.29
C LYS A 376 8.65 17.27 8.31
N SER A 377 8.27 17.77 9.50
CA SER A 377 7.25 18.81 9.62
C SER A 377 7.73 20.16 9.06
N PRO A 378 6.96 20.84 8.19
CA PRO A 378 7.24 22.23 7.79
C PRO A 378 6.78 23.25 8.85
N ILE A 379 6.04 22.82 9.87
CA ILE A 379 5.43 23.70 10.88
C ILE A 379 6.47 24.54 11.64
N PRO A 380 7.65 24.02 12.07
CA PRO A 380 8.67 24.82 12.74
C PRO A 380 9.19 25.99 11.89
N GLU A 381 9.37 25.80 10.58
CA GLU A 381 9.84 26.86 9.66
C GLU A 381 8.76 27.92 9.42
N LEU A 382 7.51 27.50 9.24
CA LEU A 382 6.37 28.39 9.10
C LEU A 382 6.17 29.24 10.37
N LEU A 383 6.30 28.63 11.55
CA LEU A 383 6.30 29.33 12.85
C LEU A 383 7.50 30.28 12.98
N ALA A 384 8.69 29.91 12.51
CA ALA A 384 9.86 30.79 12.49
C ALA A 384 9.57 32.06 11.68
N LYS A 385 9.03 31.91 10.47
CA LYS A 385 8.69 32.99 9.53
C LYS A 385 7.54 33.89 10.01
N ALA A 386 6.56 33.35 10.74
CA ALA A 386 5.36 34.05 11.21
C ALA A 386 5.56 35.02 12.40
N SER A 387 6.77 35.53 12.63
CA SER A 387 7.11 36.34 13.82
C SER A 387 6.72 37.83 13.74
N GLY A 388 5.73 38.19 12.93
CA GLY A 388 5.40 39.58 12.59
C GLY A 388 4.04 40.10 13.07
N SER A 389 4.03 41.35 13.54
CA SER A 389 2.89 42.25 13.78
C SER A 389 2.05 42.09 15.06
N SER A 390 1.57 43.25 15.53
CA SER A 390 0.62 43.51 16.64
C SER A 390 1.09 43.23 18.07
N GLY A 391 0.62 44.07 19.01
CA GLY A 391 0.95 44.03 20.44
C GLY A 391 0.13 43.02 21.27
N ARG A 392 -0.53 42.06 20.63
CA ARG A 392 -1.21 40.92 21.29
C ARG A 392 -0.41 39.65 20.98
N GLU A 393 -0.37 38.70 21.90
CA GLU A 393 0.37 37.45 21.67
C GLU A 393 -0.18 36.69 20.46
N SER A 394 0.66 36.50 19.44
CA SER A 394 0.28 35.73 18.25
C SER A 394 0.21 34.23 18.56
N LEU A 395 -0.68 33.53 17.85
CA LEU A 395 -0.79 32.07 17.92
C LEU A 395 0.55 31.38 17.63
N ALA A 396 1.33 31.91 16.68
CA ALA A 396 2.65 31.40 16.35
C ALA A 396 3.65 31.49 17.51
N LYS A 397 3.61 32.56 18.32
CA LYS A 397 4.43 32.67 19.53
C LYS A 397 4.03 31.64 20.59
N ARG A 398 2.72 31.40 20.76
CA ARG A 398 2.19 30.40 21.69
C ARG A 398 2.55 28.97 21.28
N ALA A 399 2.42 28.64 20.00
CA ALA A 399 2.81 27.33 19.47
C ALA A 399 4.31 27.05 19.67
N LYS A 400 5.19 28.05 19.47
CA LYS A 400 6.63 27.91 19.80
C LYS A 400 6.86 27.57 21.28
N VAL A 401 6.24 28.31 22.21
CA VAL A 401 6.39 28.06 23.65
C VAL A 401 5.89 26.68 24.08
N VAL A 402 4.83 26.15 23.43
CA VAL A 402 4.39 24.76 23.66
C VAL A 402 5.37 23.74 23.07
N MET A 403 5.89 23.98 21.86
CA MET A 403 6.91 23.13 21.23
C MET A 403 8.23 23.09 22.01
N GLU A 404 8.69 24.22 22.54
CA GLU A 404 9.89 24.31 23.39
C GLU A 404 9.69 23.56 24.71
N LYS A 405 8.48 23.63 25.29
CA LYS A 405 8.09 22.83 26.48
C LYS A 405 7.94 21.33 26.24
N ARG A 406 7.84 20.87 24.98
CA ARG A 406 7.88 19.43 24.61
C ARG A 406 9.29 18.94 24.23
N LYS A 407 10.30 19.82 24.27
CA LYS A 407 11.72 19.48 23.99
C LYS A 407 12.60 19.42 25.25
N HIS A 408 12.00 19.58 26.43
CA HIS A 408 12.62 19.59 27.75
C HIS A 408 11.83 18.68 28.70
#